data_AF-A0A3S0TR27-F1
#
_entry.id   AF-A0A3S0TR27-F1
#
_cell.length_a   1.000
_cell.length_b   1.000
_cell.length_c   1.000
_cell.angle_alpha   90.00
_cell.angle_beta   90.00
_cell.angle_gamma   90.00
#
_symmetry.space_group_name_H-M   'P 1'
#
loop_
_entity.id
_entity.type
_entity.pdbx_description
1 polymer ?
#
loop_
_entity_poly.entity_id
_entity_poly.type
_entity_poly.pdbx_seq_one_letter_code
_entity_poly.pdbx_strand_id
1 'polypeptide(L)'
;MSKLVKGGQGHSGTAATAVVAGLAALMSVVTVLGTAGAQPLDPCSPSEMMRGHAAVMDQMADYLDAHPDVEQAMRQAMQMGSPHERHVAMQGYLQAHPDVAADMKNIRQPMLDQRANCGLPPQEMPMQGGMKSGMSVPGMMGQ
;
A
#
# COMPACT_ATOMS: atom_id res chain seq x y z
N MET A 1 -22.06 -44.53 12.53
CA MET A 1 -22.57 -45.59 11.63
C MET A 1 -22.36 -45.11 10.21
N SER A 2 -21.65 -45.90 9.43
CA SER A 2 -21.08 -45.62 8.11
C SER A 2 -22.10 -45.10 7.10
N LYS A 3 -21.71 -44.12 6.26
CA LYS A 3 -21.86 -44.25 4.81
C LYS A 3 -20.63 -43.73 4.05
N LEU A 4 -20.12 -44.66 3.27
CA LEU A 4 -19.06 -44.64 2.28
C LEU A 4 -19.67 -44.22 0.92
N VAL A 5 -18.82 -44.05 -0.11
CA VAL A 5 -19.08 -43.94 -1.58
C VAL A 5 -18.89 -42.50 -2.12
N LYS A 6 -18.17 -42.19 -3.22
CA LYS A 6 -17.52 -42.97 -4.29
C LYS A 6 -16.67 -42.04 -5.19
N GLY A 7 -15.54 -42.54 -5.69
CA GLY A 7 -14.93 -42.16 -6.98
C GLY A 7 -13.76 -41.17 -6.88
N GLY A 8 -12.56 -41.39 -7.41
CA GLY A 8 -12.03 -42.48 -8.22
C GLY A 8 -11.05 -41.93 -9.26
N GLN A 9 -9.80 -42.41 -9.22
CA GLN A 9 -8.75 -42.37 -10.28
C GLN A 9 -8.23 -40.98 -10.68
N GLY A 10 -6.95 -40.72 -10.91
CA GLY A 10 -5.68 -41.45 -11.02
C GLY A 10 -4.67 -40.33 -11.32
N HIS A 11 -3.40 -40.43 -10.92
CA HIS A 11 -2.37 -40.92 -11.80
C HIS A 11 -1.19 -41.43 -10.98
N SER A 12 -0.74 -42.60 -11.38
CA SER A 12 0.36 -43.39 -10.87
C SER A 12 1.71 -42.68 -10.97
N GLY A 13 2.49 -42.77 -9.90
CA GLY A 13 3.92 -42.45 -9.85
C GLY A 13 4.51 -43.10 -8.59
N THR A 14 4.75 -44.40 -8.68
CA THR A 14 5.31 -45.24 -7.61
C THR A 14 6.81 -45.01 -7.38
N ALA A 15 7.19 -45.04 -6.09
CA ALA A 15 8.52 -45.31 -5.51
C ALA A 15 9.59 -44.21 -5.70
N ALA A 16 10.33 -43.75 -4.68
CA ALA A 16 10.85 -44.50 -3.54
C ALA A 16 10.86 -43.65 -2.26
N THR A 17 10.40 -44.27 -1.19
CA THR A 17 10.65 -43.91 0.21
C THR A 17 12.14 -44.00 0.52
N ALA A 18 12.73 -42.91 0.98
CA ALA A 18 13.92 -42.94 1.82
C ALA A 18 13.61 -42.12 3.08
N VAL A 19 13.08 -42.81 4.09
CA VAL A 19 13.03 -42.30 5.46
C VAL A 19 14.45 -42.44 6.00
N VAL A 20 15.16 -41.32 6.15
CA VAL A 20 16.34 -41.25 7.02
C VAL A 20 15.99 -40.34 8.17
N ALA A 21 15.84 -40.95 9.34
CA ALA A 21 15.73 -40.26 10.60
C ALA A 21 17.01 -39.48 10.89
N GLY A 22 16.88 -38.17 11.14
CA GLY A 22 17.97 -37.30 11.57
C GLY A 22 17.44 -36.25 12.53
N LEU A 23 17.41 -36.59 13.82
CA LEU A 23 17.26 -35.63 14.91
C LEU A 23 18.55 -34.81 15.03
N ALA A 24 18.55 -33.58 14.52
CA ALA A 24 19.30 -32.42 15.02
C ALA A 24 19.42 -31.35 13.93
N ALA A 25 18.76 -30.21 14.14
CA ALA A 25 19.28 -28.86 13.96
C ALA A 25 18.12 -27.89 13.76
N LEU A 26 18.01 -26.93 14.68
CA LEU A 26 17.34 -25.67 14.44
C LEU A 26 18.05 -24.99 13.27
N MET A 27 17.53 -25.15 12.06
CA MET A 27 17.90 -24.35 10.90
C MET A 27 16.60 -24.06 10.16
N SER A 28 16.10 -22.84 10.34
CA SER A 28 15.07 -22.22 9.52
C SER A 28 15.60 -22.15 8.08
N VAL A 29 15.43 -23.22 7.33
CA VAL A 29 15.55 -23.21 5.88
C VAL A 29 14.29 -22.51 5.36
N VAL A 30 14.38 -21.21 5.15
CA VAL A 30 13.52 -20.53 4.17
C VAL A 30 13.87 -21.13 2.82
N THR A 31 13.12 -22.14 2.39
CA THR A 31 13.13 -22.55 0.99
C THR A 31 12.50 -21.43 0.19
N VAL A 32 13.33 -20.58 -0.42
CA VAL A 32 12.91 -19.69 -1.50
C VAL A 32 12.43 -20.58 -2.64
N LEU A 33 11.11 -20.71 -2.77
CA LEU A 33 10.46 -21.23 -3.96
C LEU A 33 10.64 -20.16 -5.05
N GLY A 34 11.48 -20.48 -6.04
CA GLY A 34 11.69 -19.80 -7.34
C GLY A 34 11.26 -18.35 -7.47
N THR A 35 12.22 -17.42 -7.44
CA THR A 35 12.02 -16.11 -8.07
C THR A 35 12.04 -16.29 -9.58
N ALA A 36 10.88 -16.15 -10.21
CA ALA A 36 10.81 -15.85 -11.64
C ALA A 36 11.53 -14.51 -11.86
N GLY A 37 12.83 -14.54 -12.23
CA GLY A 37 13.60 -13.39 -12.70
C GLY A 37 13.40 -12.06 -11.97
N ALA A 38 13.21 -12.07 -10.65
CA ALA A 38 13.07 -10.82 -9.89
C ALA A 38 14.46 -10.18 -9.79
N GLN A 39 14.64 -9.08 -10.50
CA GLN A 39 15.79 -8.20 -10.32
C GLN A 39 15.88 -7.78 -8.84
N PRO A 40 17.07 -7.42 -8.33
CA PRO A 40 17.18 -6.87 -6.98
C PRO A 40 16.13 -5.78 -6.79
N LEU A 41 15.28 -5.90 -5.77
CA LEU A 41 14.26 -4.92 -5.47
C LEU A 41 14.97 -3.63 -5.06
N ASP A 42 14.98 -2.62 -5.93
CA ASP A 42 15.55 -1.33 -5.61
C ASP A 42 14.52 -0.54 -4.77
N PRO A 43 14.78 -0.33 -3.45
CA PRO A 43 13.81 0.29 -2.53
C PRO A 43 13.52 1.76 -2.86
N CYS A 44 14.34 2.35 -3.74
CA CYS A 44 14.24 3.72 -4.20
C CYS A 44 13.65 3.84 -5.61
N SER A 45 13.27 2.73 -6.23
CA SER A 45 12.65 2.73 -7.55
C SER A 45 11.27 3.39 -7.48
N PRO A 46 10.82 4.05 -8.57
CA PRO A 46 9.48 4.67 -8.60
C PRO A 46 8.35 3.69 -8.27
N SER A 47 8.48 2.42 -8.66
CA SER A 47 7.52 1.36 -8.34
C SER A 47 7.47 1.04 -6.85
N GLU A 48 8.62 0.96 -6.17
CA GLU A 48 8.67 0.78 -4.71
C GLU A 48 8.11 1.99 -3.96
N MET A 49 8.38 3.21 -4.45
CA MET A 49 7.82 4.42 -3.88
C MET A 49 6.28 4.42 -3.95
N MET A 50 5.71 3.99 -5.08
CA MET A 50 4.25 3.89 -5.22
C MET A 50 3.66 2.75 -4.38
N ARG A 51 4.37 1.63 -4.21
CA ARG A 51 3.98 0.58 -3.26
C ARG A 51 3.98 1.09 -1.82
N GLY A 52 4.99 1.85 -1.43
CA GLY A 52 5.02 2.53 -0.12
C GLY A 52 3.86 3.51 0.05
N HIS A 53 3.46 4.19 -1.02
CA HIS A 53 2.30 5.09 -0.98
C HIS A 53 1.01 4.32 -0.74
N ALA A 54 0.80 3.24 -1.48
CA ALA A 54 -0.36 2.36 -1.30
C ALA A 54 -0.41 1.82 0.14
N ALA A 55 0.72 1.39 0.71
CA ALA A 55 0.78 0.93 2.10
C ALA A 55 0.38 2.01 3.11
N VAL A 56 0.82 3.26 2.93
CA VAL A 56 0.41 4.38 3.81
C VAL A 56 -1.10 4.66 3.70
N MET A 57 -1.66 4.54 2.49
CA MET A 57 -3.11 4.72 2.29
C MET A 57 -3.91 3.57 2.91
N ASP A 58 -3.37 2.35 2.89
CA ASP A 58 -3.94 1.18 3.57
C ASP A 58 -3.95 1.37 5.09
N GLN A 59 -2.81 1.81 5.67
CA GLN A 59 -2.73 2.16 7.09
C GLN A 59 -3.69 3.30 7.48
N MET A 60 -3.93 4.24 6.56
CA MET A 60 -4.95 5.29 6.76
C MET A 60 -6.36 4.70 6.77
N ALA A 61 -6.66 3.76 5.87
CA ALA A 61 -7.95 3.09 5.84
C ALA A 61 -8.19 2.31 7.14
N ASP A 62 -7.22 1.53 7.60
CA ASP A 62 -7.27 0.81 8.89
C ASP A 62 -7.48 1.78 10.06
N TYR A 63 -6.79 2.93 10.05
CA TYR A 63 -6.99 3.95 11.08
C TYR A 63 -8.42 4.49 11.08
N LEU A 64 -8.98 4.80 9.91
CA LEU A 64 -10.35 5.32 9.82
C LEU A 64 -11.39 4.27 10.25
N ASP A 65 -11.21 3.00 9.90
CA ASP A 65 -12.09 1.90 10.37
C ASP A 65 -12.07 1.77 11.90
N ALA A 66 -10.89 1.93 12.52
CA ALA A 66 -10.73 1.94 13.97
C ALA A 66 -11.23 3.22 14.66
N HIS A 67 -11.41 4.32 13.91
CA HIS A 67 -11.79 5.64 14.42
C HIS A 67 -13.04 6.17 13.69
N PRO A 68 -14.25 5.63 13.99
CA PRO A 68 -15.47 5.99 13.29
C PRO A 68 -15.87 7.47 13.48
N ASP A 69 -15.42 8.11 14.56
CA ASP A 69 -15.59 9.56 14.76
C ASP A 69 -14.77 10.38 13.74
N VAL A 70 -13.52 9.98 13.49
CA VAL A 70 -12.66 10.61 12.48
C VAL A 70 -13.15 10.30 11.07
N GLU A 71 -13.59 9.07 10.80
CA GLU A 71 -14.22 8.72 9.51
C GLU A 71 -15.43 9.62 9.25
N GLN A 72 -16.30 9.79 10.25
CA GLN A 72 -17.49 10.61 10.11
C GLN A 72 -17.16 12.10 9.89
N ALA A 73 -16.13 12.62 10.56
CA ALA A 73 -15.63 13.98 10.31
C ALA A 73 -15.11 14.12 8.88
N MET A 74 -14.34 13.14 8.39
CA MET A 74 -13.86 13.14 7.01
C MET A 74 -15.02 13.09 6.00
N ARG A 75 -16.02 12.25 6.24
CA ARG A 75 -17.22 12.14 5.39
C ARG A 75 -17.99 13.45 5.34
N GLN A 76 -18.14 14.15 6.46
CA GLN A 76 -18.77 15.47 6.49
C GLN A 76 -17.98 16.49 5.68
N ALA A 77 -16.66 16.53 5.84
CA ALA A 77 -15.81 17.39 5.05
C ALA A 77 -15.94 17.06 3.54
N MET A 78 -15.96 15.78 3.14
CA MET A 78 -16.12 15.41 1.72
C MET A 78 -17.41 15.92 1.07
N GLN A 79 -18.47 16.13 1.85
CA GLN A 79 -19.76 16.64 1.37
C GLN A 79 -19.77 18.16 1.14
N MET A 80 -18.73 18.89 1.56
CA MET A 80 -18.63 20.34 1.32
C MET A 80 -18.31 20.64 -0.14
N GLY A 81 -18.81 21.78 -0.63
CA GLY A 81 -18.85 22.11 -2.05
C GLY A 81 -17.46 22.32 -2.67
N SER A 82 -16.65 23.22 -2.11
CA SER A 82 -15.33 23.54 -2.68
C SER A 82 -14.18 22.78 -2.00
N PRO A 83 -13.11 22.43 -2.75
CA PRO A 83 -11.90 21.86 -2.16
C PRO A 83 -11.29 22.71 -1.04
N HIS A 84 -11.45 24.03 -1.13
CA HIS A 84 -10.96 24.96 -0.11
C HIS A 84 -11.73 24.82 1.21
N GLU A 85 -13.08 24.79 1.15
CA GLU A 85 -13.91 24.57 2.34
C GLU A 85 -13.57 23.23 3.02
N ARG A 86 -13.39 22.16 2.23
CA ARG A 86 -12.94 20.87 2.75
C ARG A 86 -11.62 20.95 3.48
N HIS A 87 -10.65 21.65 2.90
CA HIS A 87 -9.34 21.83 3.49
C HIS A 87 -9.41 22.59 4.83
N VAL A 88 -10.13 23.72 4.86
CA VAL A 88 -10.31 24.53 6.06
C VAL A 88 -11.01 23.72 7.17
N ALA A 89 -12.06 22.97 6.83
CA ALA A 89 -12.77 22.13 7.80
C ALA A 89 -11.88 21.06 8.42
N MET A 90 -11.11 20.34 7.59
CA MET A 90 -10.16 19.33 8.08
C MET A 90 -9.05 19.97 8.92
N GLN A 91 -8.56 21.15 8.54
CA GLN A 91 -7.54 21.87 9.29
C GLN A 91 -8.05 22.30 10.67
N GLY A 92 -9.29 22.80 10.75
CA GLY A 92 -9.95 23.14 12.01
C GLY A 92 -10.17 21.90 12.89
N TYR A 93 -10.59 20.78 12.29
CA TYR A 93 -10.71 19.51 12.99
C TYR A 93 -9.38 19.06 13.62
N LEU A 94 -8.30 19.01 12.83
CA LEU A 94 -6.99 18.58 13.34
C LEU A 94 -6.39 19.54 14.40
N GLN A 95 -6.77 20.82 14.40
CA GLN A 95 -6.39 21.75 15.47
C GLN A 95 -7.14 21.47 16.77
N ALA A 96 -8.40 21.07 16.69
CA ALA A 96 -9.20 20.68 17.84
C ALA A 96 -8.85 19.27 18.37
N HIS A 97 -8.30 18.41 17.50
CA HIS A 97 -7.95 17.01 17.78
C HIS A 97 -6.44 16.76 17.56
N PRO A 98 -5.58 17.22 18.49
CA PRO A 98 -4.12 17.10 18.36
C PRO A 98 -3.63 15.65 18.40
N ASP A 99 -4.39 14.75 19.02
CA ASP A 99 -4.19 13.29 19.00
C ASP A 99 -4.33 12.73 17.58
N VAL A 100 -5.46 13.00 16.91
CA VAL A 100 -5.68 12.61 15.51
C VAL A 100 -4.60 13.22 14.60
N ALA A 101 -4.20 14.47 14.84
CA ALA A 101 -3.12 15.10 14.08
C ALA A 101 -1.78 14.37 14.25
N ALA A 102 -1.48 13.90 15.46
CA ALA A 102 -0.29 13.09 15.72
C ALA A 102 -0.35 11.74 15.02
N ASP A 103 -1.50 11.06 15.03
CA ASP A 103 -1.67 9.77 14.35
C ASP A 103 -1.56 9.91 12.83
N MET A 104 -2.20 10.92 12.25
CA MET A 104 -2.08 11.26 10.83
C MET A 104 -0.63 11.58 10.42
N LYS A 105 0.19 12.10 11.34
CA LYS A 105 1.62 12.32 11.11
C LYS A 105 2.38 10.99 11.19
N ASN A 106 2.06 10.14 12.17
CA ASN A 106 2.66 8.82 12.38
C ASN A 106 2.44 7.91 11.18
N ILE A 107 1.20 7.83 10.66
CA ILE A 107 0.85 7.03 9.46
C ILE A 107 1.70 7.43 8.25
N ARG A 108 2.07 8.72 8.13
CA ARG A 108 2.90 9.22 7.02
C ARG A 108 4.41 9.11 7.24
N GLN A 109 4.88 8.82 8.47
CA GLN A 109 6.32 8.74 8.77
C GLN A 109 7.08 7.74 7.90
N PRO A 110 6.58 6.51 7.62
CA PRO A 110 7.31 5.53 6.82
C PRO A 110 7.69 6.07 5.44
N MET A 111 6.79 6.85 4.84
CA MET A 111 7.01 7.51 3.55
C MET A 111 8.06 8.61 3.62
N LEU A 112 8.13 9.36 4.72
CA LEU A 112 9.15 10.40 4.89
C LEU A 112 10.53 9.79 5.11
N ASP A 113 10.60 8.74 5.92
CA ASP A 113 11.83 8.00 6.20
C ASP A 113 12.37 7.33 4.92
N GLN A 114 11.53 6.62 4.16
CA GLN A 114 11.92 6.01 2.89
C GLN A 114 12.49 7.04 1.91
N ARG A 115 11.87 8.23 1.82
CA ARG A 115 12.35 9.29 0.93
C ARG A 115 13.70 9.85 1.38
N ALA A 116 13.87 10.05 2.68
CA ALA A 116 15.14 10.48 3.25
C ALA A 116 16.25 9.44 2.98
N ASN A 117 15.95 8.15 3.17
CA ASN A 117 16.87 7.06 2.89
C ASN A 117 17.24 6.97 1.39
N CYS A 118 16.33 7.35 0.50
CA CYS A 118 16.55 7.42 -0.94
C CYS A 118 17.12 8.77 -1.43
N GLY A 119 17.45 9.71 -0.54
CA GLY A 119 18.02 11.01 -0.90
C GLY A 119 17.05 11.92 -1.69
N LEU A 120 15.75 11.69 -1.61
CA LEU A 120 14.74 12.48 -2.32
C LEU A 120 14.37 13.73 -1.54
N PRO A 121 14.19 14.90 -2.19
CA PRO A 121 13.75 16.12 -1.52
C PRO A 121 12.38 15.89 -0.88
N PRO A 122 11.96 16.60 0.18
CA PRO A 122 10.62 16.48 0.78
C PRO A 122 9.50 16.55 -0.27
N GLN A 123 8.33 15.96 0.01
CA GLN A 123 7.18 15.96 -0.89
C GLN A 123 6.60 17.38 -0.92
N GLU A 124 7.25 18.31 -1.60
CA GLU A 124 6.60 19.52 -2.07
C GLU A 124 5.61 19.03 -3.14
N MET A 125 4.35 18.78 -2.76
CA MET A 125 3.33 18.41 -3.75
C MET A 125 3.33 19.48 -4.85
N PRO A 126 3.78 19.19 -6.09
CA PRO A 126 3.88 20.20 -7.14
C PRO A 126 2.50 20.58 -7.72
N MET A 127 1.41 20.17 -7.07
CA MET A 127 0.03 20.40 -7.49
C MET A 127 -0.52 21.77 -7.05
N GLN A 128 0.32 22.75 -6.73
CA GLN A 128 -0.14 24.12 -6.41
C GLN A 128 0.45 25.22 -7.30
N GLY A 129 1.33 24.89 -8.25
CA GLY A 129 1.84 25.87 -9.22
C GLY A 129 2.31 25.21 -10.51
N GLY A 130 1.44 25.05 -11.51
CA GLY A 130 1.97 24.58 -12.80
C GLY A 130 1.03 24.24 -13.95
N MET A 131 -0.27 23.96 -13.74
CA MET A 131 -1.19 23.75 -14.88
C MET A 131 -2.01 25.01 -15.20
N LYS A 132 -1.27 26.12 -15.35
CA LYS A 132 -1.58 27.19 -16.30
C LYS A 132 -0.70 26.96 -17.54
N SER A 133 -1.08 26.00 -18.37
CA SER A 133 -0.65 25.84 -19.76
C SER A 133 -1.55 24.75 -20.32
N GLY A 134 -2.59 25.07 -21.09
CA GLY A 134 -2.30 25.49 -22.45
C GLY A 134 -1.81 24.32 -23.32
N MET A 135 -2.12 23.06 -22.96
CA MET A 135 -2.18 22.00 -23.98
C MET A 135 -3.53 22.12 -24.69
N SER A 136 -3.66 23.20 -25.47
CA SER A 136 -4.34 23.07 -26.75
C SER A 136 -3.71 21.86 -27.44
N VAL A 137 -4.54 21.00 -28.04
CA VAL A 137 -4.09 20.04 -29.04
C VAL A 137 -4.18 20.76 -30.40
N PRO A 138 -3.18 21.57 -30.83
CA PRO A 138 -3.16 22.05 -32.18
C PRO A 138 -2.87 20.88 -33.11
N GLY A 139 -3.81 20.61 -34.01
CA GLY A 139 -3.53 19.87 -35.24
C GLY A 139 -3.58 18.34 -35.12
N MET A 140 -4.78 17.80 -35.13
CA MET A 140 -5.05 16.56 -35.89
C MET A 140 -5.89 16.96 -37.11
N MET A 141 -5.25 17.68 -38.04
CA MET A 141 -5.71 17.85 -39.41
C MET A 141 -4.88 16.93 -40.30
N GLY A 142 -5.55 16.00 -40.98
CA GLY A 142 -5.16 15.40 -42.27
C GLY A 142 -3.87 14.55 -42.32
N GLN A 143 -4.04 13.24 -42.53
CA GLN A 143 -3.80 12.58 -43.83
C GLN A 143 -4.52 11.24 -43.84
#